data_AF-A0A0B2US14-F1
#
_entry.id   AF-A0A0B2US14-F1
#
_cell.length_a   1.000
_cell.length_b   1.000
_cell.length_c   1.000
_cell.angle_alpha   90.00
_cell.angle_beta   90.00
_cell.angle_gamma   90.00
#
_symmetry.space_group_name_H-M   'P 1'
#
loop_
_entity.id
_entity.type
_entity.pdbx_description
1 polymer ?
#
loop_
_entity_poly.entity_id
_entity_poly.type
_entity_poly.pdbx_seq_one_letter_code
_entity_poly.pdbx_strand_id
1 'polypeptide(L)'
;MGNCESSNSDLIKRNAQINRDIERDRRQDEIIHDNGYPPDEALQRKNMVHANAVQSIGAILNGMHDLKIPLASQKNQDYARFIQGVIAKKEELGPMTKEIYTAIKELWADKGVQVAFTRKDEYYLNDSAR
;
A
#
# COMPACT_ATOMS: atom_id res chain seq x y z
N MET A 1 13.67 -21.27 -24.83
CA MET A 1 13.97 -19.83 -24.64
C MET A 1 12.66 -19.08 -24.80
N GLY A 2 12.34 -18.18 -23.87
CA GLY A 2 11.14 -17.33 -23.94
C GLY A 2 10.13 -17.69 -22.88
N ASN A 3 10.16 -16.97 -21.76
CA ASN A 3 9.03 -16.73 -20.84
C ASN A 3 9.34 -15.61 -19.83
N CYS A 4 10.25 -14.66 -20.17
CA CYS A 4 10.60 -13.55 -19.28
C CYS A 4 9.87 -12.24 -19.65
N GLU A 5 9.23 -12.17 -20.83
CA GLU A 5 8.58 -10.94 -21.31
C GLU A 5 7.10 -10.80 -20.90
N SER A 6 6.45 -11.89 -20.47
CA SER A 6 5.02 -11.85 -20.09
C SER A 6 4.77 -11.13 -18.75
N SER A 7 5.58 -11.40 -17.72
CA SER A 7 5.35 -10.85 -16.38
C SER A 7 5.47 -9.33 -16.31
N ASN A 8 6.35 -8.72 -17.12
CA ASN A 8 6.50 -7.26 -17.14
C ASN A 8 5.32 -6.58 -17.86
N SER A 9 4.78 -7.21 -18.91
CA SER A 9 3.59 -6.72 -19.62
C SER A 9 2.36 -6.72 -18.71
N ASP A 10 2.19 -7.76 -17.89
CA ASP A 10 1.03 -7.91 -17.02
C ASP A 10 1.07 -7.00 -15.80
N LEU A 11 2.28 -6.70 -15.28
CA LEU A 11 2.49 -5.68 -14.24
C LEU A 11 2.22 -4.26 -14.75
N ILE A 12 2.65 -3.94 -15.97
CA ILE A 12 2.34 -2.63 -16.59
C ILE A 12 0.84 -2.48 -16.82
N LYS A 13 0.15 -3.54 -17.28
CA LYS A 13 -1.31 -3.54 -17.43
C LYS A 13 -2.04 -3.39 -16.09
N ARG A 14 -1.54 -4.01 -15.01
CA ARG A 14 -2.10 -3.87 -13.66
C ARG A 14 -1.89 -2.48 -13.07
N ASN A 15 -0.71 -1.89 -13.25
CA ASN A 15 -0.44 -0.51 -12.83
C ASN A 15 -1.29 0.49 -13.61
N ALA A 16 -1.48 0.28 -14.92
CA ALA A 16 -2.39 1.09 -15.72
C ALA A 16 -3.86 0.92 -15.31
N GLN A 17 -4.25 -0.28 -14.85
CA GLN A 17 -5.60 -0.53 -14.33
C GLN A 17 -5.85 0.21 -13.02
N ILE A 18 -4.89 0.16 -12.08
CA ILE A 18 -4.96 0.90 -10.80
C ILE A 18 -5.08 2.40 -11.05
N ASN A 19 -4.29 2.95 -11.98
CA ASN A 19 -4.38 4.38 -12.32
C ASN A 19 -5.72 4.76 -12.98
N ARG A 20 -6.31 3.87 -13.80
CA ARG A 20 -7.65 4.08 -14.39
C ARG A 20 -8.76 4.00 -13.36
N ASP A 21 -8.65 3.11 -12.37
CA ASP A 21 -9.64 2.97 -11.30
C ASP A 21 -9.63 4.21 -10.39
N ILE A 22 -8.44 4.76 -10.09
CA ILE A 22 -8.27 6.03 -9.37
C ILE A 22 -8.95 7.21 -10.10
N GLU A 23 -8.82 7.31 -11.43
CA GLU A 23 -9.47 8.37 -12.21
C GLU A 23 -10.99 8.18 -12.33
N ARG A 24 -11.47 6.94 -12.32
CA ARG A 24 -12.90 6.62 -12.40
C ARG A 24 -13.64 6.99 -11.12
N ASP A 25 -13.03 6.77 -9.96
CA ASP A 25 -13.57 7.15 -8.66
C ASP A 25 -13.70 8.69 -8.54
N ARG A 26 -12.77 9.44 -9.15
CA ARG A 26 -12.82 10.91 -9.20
C ARG A 26 -13.99 11.48 -10.02
N ARG A 27 -14.55 10.72 -10.97
CA ARG A 27 -15.75 11.15 -11.72
C ARG A 27 -17.04 10.83 -10.99
N GLN A 28 -17.03 9.84 -10.10
CA GLN A 28 -18.18 9.56 -9.24
C GLN A 28 -18.37 10.67 -8.18
N ASP A 29 -17.30 11.39 -7.83
CA ASP A 29 -17.35 12.60 -6.99
C ASP A 29 -18.21 13.74 -7.58
N GLU A 30 -18.42 13.81 -8.91
CA GLU A 30 -19.16 14.92 -9.55
C GLU A 30 -20.68 14.70 -9.62
N ILE A 31 -21.18 13.48 -9.42
CA ILE A 31 -22.61 13.14 -9.67
C ILE A 31 -23.44 13.10 -8.38
N ILE A 32 -22.84 12.87 -7.21
CA ILE A 32 -23.61 12.67 -5.96
C ILE A 32 -23.72 13.99 -5.19
N HIS A 33 -24.33 14.98 -5.84
CA HIS A 33 -24.76 16.21 -5.18
C HIS A 33 -26.29 16.20 -5.02
N ASP A 34 -26.85 15.12 -4.49
CA ASP A 34 -28.19 15.14 -3.89
C ASP A 34 -28.42 13.84 -3.09
N ASN A 35 -28.98 13.98 -1.88
CA ASN A 35 -29.46 12.91 -0.99
C ASN A 35 -28.44 12.03 -0.22
N GLY A 36 -28.12 12.48 1.01
CA GLY A 36 -28.50 11.69 2.19
C GLY A 36 -27.54 10.63 2.78
N TYR A 37 -26.25 10.60 2.43
CA TYR A 37 -25.27 9.80 3.20
C TYR A 37 -24.60 10.64 4.29
N PRO A 38 -24.54 10.19 5.56
CA PRO A 38 -23.91 10.97 6.62
C PRO A 38 -22.40 11.14 6.32
N PRO A 39 -21.84 12.36 6.45
CA PRO A 39 -20.44 12.67 6.12
C PRO A 39 -19.41 11.74 6.78
N ASP A 40 -19.75 11.19 7.94
CA ASP A 40 -18.90 10.31 8.74
C ASP A 40 -18.66 8.95 8.09
N GLU A 41 -19.60 8.40 7.34
CA GLU A 41 -19.44 7.05 6.77
C GLU A 41 -18.49 7.06 5.57
N ALA A 42 -18.50 8.15 4.79
CA ALA A 42 -17.52 8.39 3.74
C ALA A 42 -16.12 8.64 4.32
N LEU A 43 -16.02 9.38 5.43
CA LEU A 43 -14.76 9.64 6.12
C LEU A 43 -14.19 8.36 6.76
N GLN A 44 -15.04 7.54 7.39
CA GLN A 44 -14.64 6.24 7.93
C GLN A 44 -14.18 5.28 6.83
N ARG A 45 -14.90 5.20 5.70
CA ARG A 45 -14.47 4.39 4.54
C ARG A 45 -13.10 4.85 4.04
N LYS A 46 -12.86 6.16 3.92
CA LYS A 46 -11.55 6.71 3.54
C LYS A 46 -10.45 6.35 4.54
N ASN A 47 -10.72 6.48 5.84
CA ASN A 47 -9.74 6.10 6.88
C ASN A 47 -9.42 4.60 6.86
N MET A 48 -10.40 3.74 6.62
CA MET A 48 -10.16 2.29 6.49
C MET A 48 -9.28 1.94 5.28
N VAL A 49 -9.46 2.61 4.13
CA VAL A 49 -8.61 2.41 2.96
C VAL A 49 -7.17 2.86 3.24
N HIS A 50 -6.99 3.98 3.94
CA HIS A 50 -5.67 4.45 4.35
C HIS A 50 -5.00 3.51 5.37
N ALA A 51 -5.76 3.07 6.37
CA ALA A 51 -5.30 2.08 7.35
C ALA A 51 -4.84 0.80 6.64
N ASN A 52 -5.59 0.34 5.64
CA ASN A 52 -5.22 -0.82 4.83
C ASN A 52 -3.89 -0.60 4.10
N ALA A 53 -3.67 0.59 3.52
CA ALA A 53 -2.39 0.92 2.87
C ALA A 53 -1.21 0.91 3.86
N VAL A 54 -1.38 1.48 5.05
CA VAL A 54 -0.37 1.45 6.12
C VAL A 54 -0.05 0.02 6.52
N GLN A 55 -1.07 -0.78 6.80
CA GLN A 55 -0.95 -2.18 7.19
C GLN A 55 -0.29 -3.03 6.09
N SER A 56 -0.65 -2.79 4.83
CA SER A 56 -0.05 -3.47 3.68
C SER A 56 1.45 -3.19 3.56
N ILE A 57 1.87 -1.94 3.72
CA ILE A 57 3.30 -1.58 3.76
C ILE A 57 3.98 -2.23 4.97
N GLY A 58 3.36 -2.21 6.14
CA GLY A 58 3.87 -2.90 7.32
C GLY A 58 4.12 -4.39 7.09
N ALA A 59 3.17 -5.09 6.46
CA ALA A 59 3.30 -6.49 6.10
C ALA A 59 4.44 -6.74 5.10
N ILE A 60 4.60 -5.88 4.09
CA ILE A 60 5.74 -5.96 3.16
C ILE A 60 7.06 -5.75 3.90
N LEU A 61 7.14 -4.80 4.83
CA LEU A 61 8.34 -4.56 5.64
C LEU A 61 8.69 -5.77 6.52
N ASN A 62 7.70 -6.48 7.06
CA ASN A 62 7.92 -7.73 7.78
C ASN A 62 8.41 -8.83 6.83
N GLY A 63 7.78 -8.99 5.66
CA GLY A 63 8.25 -9.91 4.62
C GLY A 63 9.68 -9.60 4.15
N MET A 64 10.05 -8.32 4.06
CA MET A 64 11.44 -7.91 3.79
C MET A 64 12.41 -8.41 4.85
N HIS A 65 12.04 -8.30 6.13
CA HIS A 65 12.85 -8.83 7.23
C HIS A 65 13.02 -10.35 7.11
N ASP A 66 11.93 -11.09 6.86
CA ASP A 66 11.94 -12.55 6.76
C ASP A 66 12.76 -13.04 5.55
N LEU A 67 12.63 -12.34 4.42
CA LEU A 67 13.39 -12.61 3.19
C LEU A 67 14.80 -11.99 3.20
N LYS A 68 15.19 -11.31 4.29
CA LYS A 68 16.47 -10.59 4.46
C LYS A 68 16.78 -9.62 3.32
N ILE A 69 15.75 -8.92 2.83
CA ILE A 69 15.87 -7.91 1.78
C ILE A 69 16.11 -6.54 2.45
N PRO A 70 17.29 -5.91 2.27
CA PRO A 70 17.55 -4.60 2.83
C PRO A 70 16.78 -3.51 2.06
N LEU A 71 16.41 -2.44 2.76
CA LEU A 71 15.94 -1.20 2.13
C LEU A 71 17.07 -0.57 1.31
N ALA A 72 16.73 -0.03 0.14
CA ALA A 72 17.71 0.58 -0.75
C ALA A 72 18.17 1.97 -0.26
N SER A 73 17.32 2.67 0.49
CA SER A 73 17.59 4.01 1.02
C SER A 73 17.67 4.03 2.55
N GLN A 74 18.69 4.69 3.09
CA GLN A 74 18.84 4.89 4.54
C GLN A 74 17.68 5.71 5.13
N LYS A 75 17.18 6.71 4.40
CA LYS A 75 16.00 7.52 4.76
C LYS A 75 14.75 6.64 4.91
N ASN A 76 14.65 5.60 4.10
CA ASN A 76 13.53 4.67 4.16
C ASN A 76 13.57 3.77 5.39
N GLN A 77 14.73 3.59 6.04
CA GLN A 77 14.78 2.89 7.33
C GLN A 77 14.08 3.68 8.44
N ASP A 78 14.21 5.00 8.45
CA ASP A 78 13.47 5.86 9.39
C ASP A 78 11.97 5.81 9.14
N TYR A 79 11.55 5.86 7.86
CA TYR A 79 10.14 5.70 7.51
C TYR A 79 9.58 4.32 7.84
N ALA A 80 10.36 3.25 7.67
CA ALA A 80 9.95 1.91 8.05
C ALA A 80 9.72 1.81 9.56
N ARG A 81 10.64 2.34 10.38
CA ARG A 81 10.46 2.43 11.83
C ARG A 81 9.25 3.26 12.21
N PHE A 82 9.03 4.39 11.54
CA PHE A 82 7.87 5.24 11.77
C PHE A 82 6.56 4.50 11.49
N ILE A 83 6.41 3.86 10.33
CA ILE A 83 5.21 3.09 9.96
C ILE A 83 4.96 1.93 10.92
N GLN A 84 6.01 1.19 11.30
CA GLN A 84 5.90 0.13 12.31
C GLN A 84 5.43 0.67 13.67
N GLY A 85 5.91 1.85 14.08
CA GLY A 85 5.46 2.52 15.29
C GLY A 85 3.99 2.95 15.23
N VAL A 86 3.52 3.45 14.09
CA VAL A 86 2.10 3.81 13.86
C VAL A 86 1.21 2.57 14.02
N ILE A 87 1.58 1.46 13.37
CA ILE A 87 0.85 0.18 13.44
C ILE A 87 0.83 -0.37 14.87
N ALA A 88 1.96 -0.36 15.57
CA ALA A 88 2.06 -0.86 16.94
C ALA A 88 1.14 -0.11 17.91
N LYS A 89 0.88 1.18 17.66
CA LYS A 89 -0.01 2.03 18.44
C LYS A 89 -1.46 2.06 17.92
N LYS A 90 -1.75 1.39 16.81
CA LYS A 90 -3.04 1.45 16.09
C LYS A 90 -3.42 2.86 15.63
N GLU A 91 -2.43 3.71 15.41
CA GLU A 91 -2.63 5.11 14.97
C GLU A 91 -3.09 5.20 13.51
N GLU A 92 -2.94 4.12 12.73
CA GLU A 92 -3.41 4.02 11.34
C GLU A 92 -4.93 3.99 11.21
N LEU A 93 -5.66 3.66 12.27
CA LEU A 93 -7.13 3.72 12.31
C LEU A 93 -7.65 5.16 12.42
N GLY A 94 -6.76 6.11 12.70
CA GLY A 94 -7.04 7.53 12.76
C GLY A 94 -7.04 8.23 11.40
N PRO A 95 -7.20 9.56 11.38
CA PRO A 95 -7.09 10.34 10.16
C PRO A 95 -5.67 10.27 9.59
N MET A 96 -5.58 10.08 8.27
CA MET A 96 -4.31 10.02 7.55
C MET A 96 -3.55 11.35 7.67
N THR A 97 -2.37 11.31 8.31
CA THR A 97 -1.49 12.48 8.40
C THR A 97 -0.58 12.58 7.17
N LYS A 98 -0.08 13.78 6.90
CA LYS A 98 0.82 14.03 5.77
C LYS A 98 2.12 13.25 5.90
N GLU A 99 2.56 13.02 7.14
CA GLU A 99 3.74 12.25 7.51
C GLU A 99 3.57 10.78 7.13
N ILE A 100 2.43 10.17 7.47
CA ILE A 100 2.10 8.78 7.10
C ILE A 100 2.04 8.63 5.59
N TYR A 101 1.36 9.54 4.90
CA TYR A 101 1.27 9.53 3.44
C TYR A 101 2.65 9.62 2.78
N THR A 102 3.50 10.53 3.27
CA THR A 102 4.86 10.70 2.74
C THR A 102 5.70 9.45 2.98
N ALA A 103 5.64 8.88 4.19
CA ALA A 103 6.35 7.65 4.53
C ALA A 103 5.93 6.48 3.63
N ILE A 104 4.63 6.25 3.44
CA ILE A 104 4.13 5.21 2.52
C ILE A 104 4.64 5.43 1.11
N LYS A 105 4.56 6.65 0.59
CA LYS A 105 4.98 6.97 -0.78
C LYS A 105 6.46 6.71 -1.00
N GLU A 106 7.30 7.14 -0.05
CA GLU A 106 8.76 6.99 -0.14
C GLU A 106 9.18 5.51 0.04
N LEU A 107 8.51 4.77 0.92
CA LEU A 107 8.71 3.34 1.10
C LEU A 107 8.27 2.56 -0.14
N TRP A 108 7.11 2.88 -0.71
CA TRP A 108 6.63 2.23 -1.92
C TRP A 108 7.59 2.44 -3.10
N ALA A 109 8.20 3.62 -3.21
CA ALA A 109 9.20 3.90 -4.24
C ALA A 109 10.57 3.21 -4.00
N ASP A 110 10.78 2.60 -2.83
CA ASP A 110 12.03 1.91 -2.50
C ASP A 110 12.20 0.62 -3.33
N LYS A 111 13.39 0.42 -3.90
CA LYS A 111 13.69 -0.78 -4.69
C LYS A 111 13.59 -2.06 -3.87
N GLY A 112 14.00 -2.05 -2.59
CA GLY A 112 13.90 -3.20 -1.69
C GLY A 112 12.45 -3.57 -1.42
N VAL A 113 11.58 -2.57 -1.20
CA VAL A 113 10.13 -2.77 -1.03
C VAL A 113 9.52 -3.35 -2.30
N GLN A 114 9.87 -2.82 -3.48
CA GLN A 114 9.38 -3.35 -4.76
C GLN A 114 9.81 -4.82 -4.97
N VAL A 115 11.06 -5.18 -4.63
CA VAL A 115 11.55 -6.57 -4.71
C VAL A 115 10.84 -7.50 -3.73
N ALA A 116 10.56 -7.05 -2.51
CA ALA A 116 9.78 -7.84 -1.57
C ALA A 116 8.31 -7.97 -1.99
N PHE A 117 7.76 -6.94 -2.63
CA PHE A 117 6.40 -7.00 -3.16
C PHE A 117 6.26 -8.00 -4.31
N THR A 118 7.26 -8.13 -5.20
CA THR A 118 7.22 -9.17 -6.25
C THR A 118 7.34 -10.58 -5.68
N ARG A 119 7.91 -10.73 -4.48
CA ARG A 119 8.03 -11.98 -3.74
C ARG A 119 6.95 -12.14 -2.65
N LYS A 120 5.87 -11.36 -2.74
CA LYS A 120 4.79 -11.37 -1.74
C LYS A 120 4.20 -12.76 -1.51
N ASP A 121 4.17 -13.58 -2.55
CA ASP A 121 3.64 -14.94 -2.46
C ASP A 121 4.46 -15.79 -1.47
N GLU A 122 5.74 -15.50 -1.23
CA GLU A 122 6.58 -16.29 -0.31
C GLU A 122 6.27 -16.05 1.18
N TYR A 123 5.75 -14.88 1.56
CA TYR A 123 5.39 -14.58 2.96
C TYR A 123 3.88 -14.46 3.18
N TYR A 124 3.09 -14.09 2.17
CA TYR A 124 1.63 -14.19 2.26
C TYR A 124 1.11 -15.63 2.07
N LEU A 125 1.83 -16.55 1.39
CA LEU A 125 1.45 -17.97 1.45
C LEU A 125 1.67 -18.57 2.84
N ASN A 126 2.64 -18.08 3.62
CA ASN A 126 2.85 -18.55 4.99
C ASN A 126 1.65 -18.22 5.90
N ASP A 127 0.86 -17.19 5.58
CA ASP A 127 -0.33 -16.78 6.36
C ASP A 127 -1.65 -17.38 5.82
N SER A 128 -1.65 -18.00 4.64
CA SER A 128 -2.83 -18.65 4.03
C SER A 128 -2.74 -20.19 3.96
N ALA A 129 -1.67 -20.78 4.49
CA ALA A 129 -1.56 -22.22 4.69
C ALA A 129 -2.26 -22.64 6.00
N ARG A 130 -3.59 -22.61 6.02
CA ARG A 130 -4.41 -23.43 6.93
C ARG A 130 -5.79 -23.76 6.38
#